data_AF-A0A164M5R9-F1
#
_entry.id   AF-A0A164M5R9-F1
#
_cell.length_a   1.000
_cell.length_b   1.000
_cell.length_c   1.000
_cell.angle_alpha   90.00
_cell.angle_beta   90.00
_cell.angle_gamma   90.00
#
_symmetry.space_group_name_H-M   'P 1'
#
loop_
_entity.id
_entity.type
_entity.pdbx_description
1 polymer ?
#
loop_
_entity_poly.entity_id
_entity_poly.type
_entity_poly.pdbx_seq_one_letter_code
_entity_poly.pdbx_strand_id
1 'polypeptide(L)'
;MVQRDKNRDVPLPLILTAMLNGHECQCLIDSGSLVDVVSAKLADLLRLELDAFSQPVPVGMAVSGSRAVINFSAEVDFKCLGISEKRRFDVANIDQYDLILGTPFLYQHKITFGFNPFEISVGSVISLPLKGETIHTIHSHAVNMVDASIEPIRQALKEEARDLCKSDQTALSPLLAINDTIPLIDENKTIPLRPSKCPATLKTPFHEKAAAYLSSGRWEMENLS
;
A
#
# COMPACT_ATOMS: atom_id res chain seq x y z
N MET A 1 11.67 29.75 13.89
CA MET A 1 10.66 28.71 13.64
C MET A 1 9.54 28.93 14.65
N VAL A 2 8.39 29.46 14.22
CA VAL A 2 7.28 29.76 15.13
C VAL A 2 6.55 28.45 15.41
N GLN A 3 6.58 27.96 16.65
CA GLN A 3 5.74 26.86 17.08
C GLN A 3 4.28 27.29 16.95
N ARG A 4 3.54 26.64 16.06
CA ARG A 4 2.08 26.80 15.98
C ARG A 4 1.47 25.91 17.05
N ASP A 5 0.50 26.47 17.78
CA ASP A 5 -0.29 25.76 18.75
C ASP A 5 -1.00 24.56 18.07
N LYS A 6 -1.07 23.41 18.75
CA LYS A 6 -1.56 22.14 18.17
C LYS A 6 -3.09 22.07 18.06
N ASN A 7 -3.78 23.07 18.60
CA ASN A 7 -5.23 23.14 18.55
C ASN A 7 -5.68 23.39 17.11
N ARG A 8 -6.40 22.41 16.56
CA ARG A 8 -7.10 22.55 15.29
C ARG A 8 -8.57 22.25 15.49
N ASP A 9 -9.43 23.12 14.99
CA ASP A 9 -10.84 22.79 14.85
C ASP A 9 -10.97 21.82 13.67
N VAL A 10 -11.64 20.69 13.91
CA VAL A 10 -11.96 19.70 12.88
C VAL A 10 -13.46 19.43 12.90
N PRO A 11 -14.13 19.36 11.74
CA PRO A 11 -15.52 18.97 11.70
C PRO A 11 -15.67 17.53 12.20
N LEU A 12 -16.78 17.26 12.89
CA LEU A 12 -17.12 15.89 13.27
C LEU A 12 -17.39 15.04 12.01
N PRO A 13 -17.07 13.74 12.03
CA PRO A 13 -17.44 12.84 10.96
C PRO A 13 -18.95 12.65 10.89
N LEU A 14 -19.45 12.19 9.73
CA LEU A 14 -20.86 11.89 9.55
C LEU A 14 -21.18 10.52 10.13
N ILE A 15 -21.85 10.51 11.28
CA ILE A 15 -22.25 9.31 12.01
C ILE A 15 -23.76 9.16 11.94
N LEU A 16 -24.22 7.93 11.69
CA LEU A 16 -25.62 7.56 11.64
C LEU A 16 -25.92 6.49 12.68
N THR A 17 -27.17 6.49 13.14
CA THR A 17 -27.73 5.36 13.86
C THR A 17 -28.22 4.31 12.85
N ALA A 18 -27.77 3.08 13.00
CA ALA A 18 -28.24 1.93 12.22
C ALA A 18 -28.73 0.82 13.15
N MET A 19 -29.51 -0.12 12.60
CA MET A 19 -29.86 -1.36 13.28
C MET A 19 -29.21 -2.55 12.59
N LEU A 20 -28.63 -3.44 13.38
CA LEU A 20 -28.07 -4.71 12.95
C LEU A 20 -28.70 -5.83 13.78
N ASN A 21 -29.42 -6.74 13.13
CA ASN A 21 -30.16 -7.83 13.79
C ASN A 21 -31.08 -7.34 14.93
N GLY A 22 -31.64 -6.14 14.81
CA GLY A 22 -32.50 -5.54 15.82
C GLY A 22 -31.77 -4.74 16.91
N HIS A 23 -30.44 -4.68 16.89
CA HIS A 23 -29.63 -3.91 17.83
C HIS A 23 -29.19 -2.58 17.23
N GLU A 24 -29.33 -1.50 17.99
CA GLU A 24 -28.85 -0.17 17.59
C GLU A 24 -27.32 -0.10 17.62
N CYS A 25 -26.72 0.53 16.62
CA CYS A 25 -25.27 0.66 16.47
C CYS A 25 -24.89 1.99 15.82
N GLN A 26 -23.68 2.48 16.12
CA GLN A 26 -23.14 3.70 15.53
C GLN A 26 -22.34 3.40 14.26
N CYS A 27 -22.75 4.05 13.18
CA CYS A 27 -22.24 3.81 11.86
C CYS A 27 -21.55 5.03 11.28
N LEU A 28 -20.29 4.89 10.88
CA LEU A 28 -19.55 5.90 10.12
C LEU A 28 -19.91 5.82 8.64
N ILE A 29 -20.19 6.96 8.00
CA ILE A 29 -20.22 7.08 6.54
C ILE A 29 -18.81 7.42 6.05
N ASP A 30 -18.24 6.56 5.22
CA ASP A 30 -16.87 6.73 4.73
C ASP A 30 -16.75 6.46 3.22
N SER A 31 -16.71 7.54 2.43
CA SER A 31 -16.45 7.44 0.99
C SER A 31 -15.03 6.99 0.64
N GLY A 32 -14.12 6.96 1.61
CA GLY A 32 -12.76 6.44 1.44
C GLY A 32 -12.66 4.93 1.64
N SER A 33 -13.67 4.29 2.24
CA SER A 33 -13.66 2.84 2.46
C SER A 33 -14.14 2.10 1.22
N LEU A 34 -13.37 1.11 0.77
CA LEU A 34 -13.73 0.25 -0.37
C LEU A 34 -14.65 -0.93 0.03
N VAL A 35 -14.93 -1.08 1.32
CA VAL A 35 -15.71 -2.17 1.89
C VAL A 35 -16.67 -1.66 2.96
N ASP A 36 -17.78 -2.38 3.14
CA ASP A 36 -18.69 -2.19 4.27
C ASP A 36 -18.18 -3.07 5.43
N VAL A 37 -17.94 -2.49 6.60
CA VAL A 37 -17.26 -3.17 7.71
C VAL A 37 -18.13 -3.20 8.96
N VAL A 38 -18.12 -4.34 9.66
CA VAL A 38 -18.57 -4.46 11.04
C VAL A 38 -17.38 -4.71 11.96
N SER A 39 -17.38 -4.07 13.13
CA SER A 39 -16.33 -4.27 14.12
C SER A 39 -16.33 -5.72 14.63
N ALA A 40 -15.14 -6.31 14.75
CA ALA A 40 -14.97 -7.63 15.33
C ALA A 40 -15.58 -7.74 16.73
N LYS A 41 -15.54 -6.64 17.50
CA LYS A 41 -16.17 -6.54 18.83
C LYS A 41 -17.69 -6.67 18.74
N LEU A 42 -18.34 -5.92 17.86
CA LEU A 42 -19.80 -6.01 17.71
C LEU A 42 -20.22 -7.38 17.17
N ALA A 43 -19.45 -7.91 16.22
CA ALA A 43 -19.71 -9.23 15.65
C ALA A 43 -19.70 -10.33 16.72
N ASP A 44 -18.72 -10.29 17.64
CA ASP A 44 -18.64 -11.22 18.78
C ASP A 44 -19.79 -11.01 19.79
N LEU A 45 -20.09 -9.76 20.16
CA LEU A 45 -21.16 -9.44 21.10
C LEU A 45 -22.54 -9.90 20.61
N LEU A 46 -22.82 -9.72 19.33
CA LEU A 46 -24.08 -10.14 18.70
C LEU A 46 -24.07 -11.61 18.26
N ARG A 47 -22.94 -12.31 18.43
CA ARG A 47 -22.74 -13.70 18.01
C ARG A 47 -23.15 -13.92 16.55
N LEU A 48 -22.68 -13.04 15.67
CA LEU A 48 -22.98 -13.12 14.26
C LEU A 48 -22.44 -14.44 13.68
N GLU A 49 -23.19 -15.03 12.75
CA GLU A 49 -22.71 -16.16 11.96
C GLU A 49 -21.63 -15.65 11.00
N LEU A 50 -20.41 -16.16 11.19
CA LEU A 50 -19.24 -15.71 10.43
C LEU A 50 -18.91 -16.67 9.29
N ASP A 51 -18.87 -16.14 8.08
CA ASP A 51 -18.41 -16.83 6.89
C ASP A 51 -16.92 -16.53 6.67
N ALA A 52 -16.08 -17.57 6.79
CA ALA A 52 -14.66 -17.45 6.51
C ALA A 52 -14.40 -17.36 5.00
N PHE A 53 -13.59 -16.39 4.58
CA PHE A 53 -13.10 -16.35 3.20
C PHE A 53 -12.14 -17.51 2.98
N SER A 54 -12.25 -18.17 1.81
CA SER A 54 -11.29 -19.22 1.40
C SER A 54 -9.86 -18.68 1.31
N GLN A 55 -9.72 -17.37 1.08
CA GLN A 55 -8.45 -16.67 1.07
C GLN A 55 -8.61 -15.26 1.69
N PRO A 56 -7.67 -14.85 2.55
CA PRO A 56 -7.47 -13.47 3.01
C PRO A 56 -7.70 -12.39 1.94
N VAL A 57 -8.59 -11.43 2.21
CA VAL A 57 -8.73 -10.22 1.38
C VAL A 57 -7.90 -9.10 2.01
N PRO A 58 -6.80 -8.64 1.36
CA PRO A 58 -6.06 -7.49 1.86
C PRO A 58 -6.89 -6.23 1.67
N VAL A 59 -7.04 -5.46 2.73
CA VAL A 59 -7.78 -4.20 2.68
C VAL A 59 -6.81 -3.06 2.41
N GLY A 60 -7.09 -2.27 1.38
CA GLY A 60 -6.44 -0.98 1.17
C GLY A 60 -6.80 -0.02 2.32
N MET A 61 -5.94 -0.02 3.34
CA MET A 61 -5.85 0.79 4.57
C MET A 61 -6.98 1.78 4.95
N ALA A 62 -7.55 1.55 6.14
CA ALA A 62 -7.76 2.54 7.22
C ALA A 62 -7.83 1.82 8.59
N VAL A 63 -6.99 0.80 8.79
CA VAL A 63 -7.01 -0.05 9.99
C VAL A 63 -5.63 0.00 10.64
N SER A 64 -5.59 0.10 11.97
CA SER A 64 -4.36 0.23 12.74
C SER A 64 -3.46 -1.02 12.55
N GLY A 65 -2.52 -0.96 11.62
CA GLY A 65 -1.54 -2.02 11.33
C GLY A 65 -1.23 -2.15 9.84
N SER A 66 0.04 -2.36 9.50
CA SER A 66 0.55 -2.31 8.11
C SER A 66 0.03 -3.39 7.15
N ARG A 67 -0.88 -4.28 7.59
CA ARG A 67 -1.46 -5.39 6.81
C ARG A 67 -2.80 -5.80 7.43
N ALA A 68 -3.84 -4.98 7.28
CA ALA A 68 -5.17 -5.40 7.67
C ALA A 68 -5.71 -6.41 6.66
N VAL A 69 -6.05 -7.59 7.15
CA VAL A 69 -6.58 -8.69 6.36
C VAL A 69 -7.99 -8.98 6.85
N ILE A 70 -8.96 -8.93 5.95
CA ILE A 70 -10.30 -9.45 6.22
C ILE A 70 -10.27 -10.95 6.00
N ASN A 71 -10.65 -11.69 7.04
CA ASN A 71 -10.74 -13.16 7.02
C ASN A 71 -12.19 -13.66 7.10
N PHE A 72 -13.10 -12.82 7.56
CA PHE A 72 -14.49 -13.19 7.82
C PHE A 72 -15.44 -12.14 7.28
N SER A 73 -16.62 -12.57 6.90
CA SER A 73 -17.77 -11.72 6.64
C SER A 73 -18.98 -12.22 7.43
N ALA A 74 -19.99 -11.38 7.60
CA ALA A 74 -21.24 -11.76 8.24
C ALA A 74 -22.40 -11.17 7.44
N GLU A 75 -23.42 -11.98 7.18
CA GLU A 75 -24.68 -11.49 6.63
C GLU A 75 -25.64 -11.11 7.76
N VAL A 76 -26.15 -9.88 7.73
CA VAL A 76 -26.94 -9.31 8.82
C VAL A 76 -28.21 -8.67 8.31
N ASP A 77 -29.25 -8.65 9.14
CA ASP A 77 -30.45 -7.84 8.91
C ASP A 77 -30.12 -6.38 9.24
N PHE A 78 -29.87 -5.61 8.20
CA PHE A 78 -29.41 -4.22 8.28
C PHE A 78 -30.54 -3.23 8.03
N LYS A 79 -30.64 -2.19 8.86
CA LYS A 79 -31.57 -1.07 8.65
C LYS A 79 -30.91 0.27 8.93
N CYS A 80 -31.03 1.21 8.00
CA CYS A 80 -30.57 2.59 8.17
C CYS A 80 -31.21 3.49 7.11
N LEU A 81 -31.50 4.76 7.43
CA LEU A 81 -32.02 5.75 6.45
C LEU A 81 -33.23 5.28 5.62
N GLY A 82 -34.13 4.47 6.19
CA GLY A 82 -35.28 3.90 5.47
C GLY A 82 -34.97 2.68 4.58
N ILE A 83 -33.69 2.25 4.50
CA ILE A 83 -33.25 1.00 3.89
C ILE A 83 -33.43 -0.14 4.89
N SER A 84 -33.88 -1.30 4.42
CA SER A 84 -34.02 -2.53 5.21
C SER A 84 -33.72 -3.74 4.32
N GLU A 85 -32.61 -4.43 4.57
CA GLU A 85 -32.16 -5.55 3.73
C GLU A 85 -31.25 -6.52 4.47
N LYS A 86 -31.01 -7.69 3.87
CA LYS A 86 -29.88 -8.54 4.23
C LYS A 86 -28.63 -7.96 3.57
N ARG A 87 -27.63 -7.62 4.37
CA ARG A 87 -26.37 -7.06 3.88
C ARG A 87 -25.20 -7.85 4.43
N ARG A 88 -24.23 -8.13 3.55
CA ARG A 88 -22.95 -8.70 3.95
C ARG A 88 -22.00 -7.58 4.38
N PHE A 89 -21.45 -7.71 5.57
CA PHE A 89 -20.36 -6.87 6.05
C PHE A 89 -19.09 -7.69 6.20
N ASP A 90 -17.96 -7.08 5.90
CA ASP A 90 -16.66 -7.65 6.22
C ASP A 90 -16.34 -7.41 7.70
N VAL A 91 -15.76 -8.39 8.37
CA VAL A 91 -15.40 -8.27 9.79
C VAL A 91 -13.95 -7.80 9.92
N ALA A 92 -13.75 -6.64 10.54
CA ALA A 92 -12.43 -6.12 10.81
C ALA A 92 -12.34 -5.48 12.21
N ASN A 93 -11.11 -5.34 12.71
CA ASN A 93 -10.87 -4.63 13.96
C ASN A 93 -10.83 -3.11 13.70
N ILE A 94 -11.97 -2.45 13.77
CA ILE A 94 -12.10 -1.01 13.65
C ILE A 94 -12.24 -0.38 15.05
N ASP A 95 -11.60 0.77 15.23
CA ASP A 95 -11.66 1.52 16.49
C ASP A 95 -12.77 2.59 16.40
N GLN A 96 -13.42 2.87 17.54
CA GLN A 96 -14.40 3.95 17.76
C GLN A 96 -15.82 3.77 17.20
N TYR A 97 -16.01 3.01 16.12
CA TYR A 97 -17.33 2.79 15.51
C TYR A 97 -17.73 1.32 15.48
N ASP A 98 -19.03 1.07 15.47
CA ASP A 98 -19.55 -0.29 15.34
C ASP A 98 -19.56 -0.76 13.88
N LEU A 99 -19.88 0.17 12.96
CA LEU A 99 -19.98 -0.05 11.52
C LEU A 99 -19.28 1.05 10.73
N ILE A 100 -18.79 0.70 9.54
CA ILE A 100 -18.41 1.63 8.47
C ILE A 100 -19.19 1.26 7.22
N LEU A 101 -19.91 2.22 6.64
CA LEU A 101 -20.53 2.09 5.34
C LEU A 101 -19.64 2.74 4.30
N GLY A 102 -19.08 1.89 3.43
CA GLY A 102 -18.13 2.28 2.42
C GLY A 102 -18.78 2.59 1.08
N THR A 103 -17.93 2.73 0.08
CA THR A 103 -18.32 2.94 -1.31
C THR A 103 -19.33 1.92 -1.87
N PRO A 104 -19.36 0.61 -1.47
CA PRO A 104 -20.42 -0.29 -1.90
C PRO A 104 -21.81 0.21 -1.47
N PHE A 105 -22.05 0.42 -0.17
CA PHE A 105 -23.31 0.95 0.32
C PHE A 105 -23.66 2.30 -0.33
N LEU A 106 -22.69 3.22 -0.37
CA LEU A 106 -22.90 4.56 -0.91
C LEU A 106 -23.32 4.54 -2.39
N TYR A 107 -22.68 3.69 -3.18
CA TYR A 107 -23.00 3.51 -4.60
C TYR A 107 -24.36 2.85 -4.80
N GLN A 108 -24.61 1.73 -4.12
CA GLN A 108 -25.82 0.92 -4.30
C GLN A 108 -27.10 1.71 -3.96
N HIS A 109 -27.03 2.59 -2.95
CA HIS A 109 -28.17 3.38 -2.50
C HIS A 109 -28.18 4.82 -3.01
N LYS A 110 -27.22 5.18 -3.88
CA LYS A 110 -27.06 6.55 -4.40
C LYS A 110 -27.05 7.59 -3.28
N ILE A 111 -26.26 7.32 -2.24
CA ILE A 111 -26.17 8.20 -1.08
C ILE A 111 -25.48 9.50 -1.50
N THR A 112 -26.09 10.64 -1.18
CA THR A 112 -25.46 11.96 -1.27
C THR A 112 -25.40 12.56 0.12
N PHE A 113 -24.24 13.05 0.53
CA PHE A 113 -24.08 13.70 1.83
C PHE A 113 -23.16 14.92 1.75
N GLY A 114 -23.36 15.86 2.67
CA GLY A 114 -22.65 17.14 2.70
C GLY A 114 -22.41 17.61 4.13
N PHE A 115 -21.52 18.61 4.25
CA PHE A 115 -21.18 19.27 5.51
C PHE A 115 -21.51 20.75 5.40
N ASN A 116 -21.87 21.37 6.52
CA ASN A 116 -22.25 22.79 6.62
C ASN A 116 -23.43 23.21 5.71
N PRO A 117 -24.66 22.68 5.93
CA PRO A 117 -25.08 21.82 7.05
C PRO A 117 -24.79 20.33 6.83
N PHE A 118 -24.86 19.54 7.90
CA PHE A 118 -24.86 18.08 7.77
C PHE A 118 -26.14 17.64 7.09
N GLU A 119 -26.02 17.11 5.89
CA GLU A 119 -27.15 16.61 5.10
C GLU A 119 -26.81 15.23 4.56
N ILE A 120 -27.83 14.36 4.51
CA ILE A 120 -27.76 13.05 3.88
C ILE A 120 -29.07 12.79 3.15
N SER A 121 -28.97 12.28 1.92
CA SER A 121 -30.13 11.86 1.12
C SER A 121 -29.88 10.50 0.50
N VAL A 122 -30.96 9.71 0.45
CA VAL A 122 -30.97 8.36 -0.12
C VAL A 122 -31.63 8.42 -1.48
N GLY A 123 -30.86 8.19 -2.55
CA GLY A 123 -31.40 8.16 -3.92
C GLY A 123 -32.10 6.85 -4.27
N SER A 124 -31.83 5.75 -3.56
CA SER A 124 -32.51 4.46 -3.72
C SER A 124 -32.57 3.69 -2.41
N VAL A 125 -33.78 3.36 -1.95
CA VAL A 125 -33.98 2.49 -0.76
C VAL A 125 -33.71 1.01 -1.05
N ILE A 126 -33.64 0.64 -2.33
CA ILE A 126 -33.29 -0.70 -2.80
C ILE A 126 -31.84 -0.69 -3.26
N SER A 127 -31.07 -1.69 -2.84
CA SER A 127 -29.68 -1.85 -3.26
C SER A 127 -29.59 -2.14 -4.75
N LEU A 128 -28.94 -1.25 -5.48
CA LEU A 128 -28.71 -1.38 -6.91
C LEU A 128 -27.51 -2.31 -7.19
N PRO A 129 -27.46 -2.97 -8.36
CA PRO A 129 -26.32 -3.80 -8.71
C PRO A 129 -25.06 -2.94 -8.87
N LEU A 130 -23.95 -3.46 -8.36
CA LEU A 130 -22.61 -2.93 -8.65
C LEU A 130 -22.26 -3.22 -10.12
N LYS A 131 -22.72 -2.36 -11.04
CA LYS A 131 -22.37 -2.34 -12.47
C LYS A 131 -22.00 -0.93 -12.92
N GLY A 132 -20.96 -0.78 -13.74
CA GLY A 132 -20.50 0.51 -14.29
C GLY A 132 -19.00 0.56 -14.58
N GLU A 133 -18.54 1.63 -15.23
CA GLU A 133 -17.13 1.86 -15.58
C GLU A 133 -16.24 2.13 -14.35
N THR A 134 -16.81 2.65 -13.27
CA THR A 134 -16.10 3.06 -12.04
C THR A 134 -16.00 1.96 -10.98
N ILE A 135 -16.27 0.70 -11.34
CA ILE A 135 -16.27 -0.42 -10.40
C ILE A 135 -14.96 -1.17 -10.47
N HIS A 136 -14.21 -1.13 -9.38
CA HIS A 136 -13.02 -1.94 -9.19
C HIS A 136 -13.40 -3.25 -8.50
N THR A 137 -13.15 -4.38 -9.17
CA THR A 137 -13.21 -5.68 -8.50
C THR A 137 -12.01 -5.78 -7.57
N ILE A 138 -12.26 -5.81 -6.26
CA ILE A 138 -11.24 -6.21 -5.29
C ILE A 138 -11.02 -7.70 -5.55
N HIS A 139 -10.01 -8.01 -6.36
CA HIS A 139 -9.53 -9.37 -6.48
C HIS A 139 -9.02 -9.76 -5.10
N SER A 140 -9.55 -10.84 -4.51
CA SER A 140 -8.83 -11.50 -3.43
C SER A 140 -7.41 -11.68 -3.95
N HIS A 141 -6.40 -11.29 -3.18
CA HIS A 141 -5.03 -11.68 -3.49
C HIS A 141 -4.90 -13.18 -3.18
N ALA A 142 -5.67 -13.97 -3.92
CA ALA A 142 -5.24 -15.21 -4.49
C ALA A 142 -3.95 -14.94 -5.25
N VAL A 143 -2.85 -14.87 -4.52
CA VAL A 143 -1.73 -15.69 -4.91
C VAL A 143 -2.20 -17.15 -4.71
N ASN A 144 -3.18 -17.58 -5.53
CA ASN A 144 -3.00 -18.87 -6.16
C ASN A 144 -1.61 -18.73 -6.75
N MET A 145 -0.65 -19.39 -6.12
CA MET A 145 0.67 -19.54 -6.68
C MET A 145 0.47 -20.04 -8.10
N VAL A 146 0.38 -19.12 -9.05
CA VAL A 146 0.63 -19.40 -10.44
C VAL A 146 2.15 -19.53 -10.53
N ASP A 147 2.74 -20.38 -9.69
CA ASP A 147 4.12 -20.84 -9.84
C ASP A 147 4.30 -21.44 -11.24
N ALA A 148 3.22 -21.98 -11.81
CA ALA A 148 3.16 -22.42 -13.20
C ALA A 148 3.30 -21.28 -14.25
N SER A 149 3.08 -20.00 -13.91
CA SER A 149 3.12 -18.85 -14.85
C SER A 149 4.17 -17.79 -14.51
N ILE A 150 4.72 -17.80 -13.29
CA ILE A 150 5.81 -16.87 -12.95
C ILE A 150 7.11 -17.30 -13.63
N GLU A 151 7.34 -18.60 -13.82
CA GLU A 151 8.57 -19.08 -14.45
C GLU A 151 8.74 -18.59 -15.90
N PRO A 152 7.73 -18.61 -16.79
CA PRO A 152 7.88 -18.02 -18.12
C PRO A 152 8.09 -16.49 -18.08
N ILE A 153 7.50 -15.78 -17.11
CA ILE A 153 7.73 -14.33 -16.94
C ILE A 153 9.16 -14.07 -16.45
N ARG A 154 9.66 -14.85 -15.49
CA ARG A 154 11.05 -14.80 -15.04
C ARG A 154 12.02 -15.11 -16.18
N GLN A 155 11.72 -16.11 -17.00
CA GLN A 155 12.51 -16.47 -18.15
C GLN A 155 12.55 -15.30 -19.16
N ALA A 156 11.40 -14.72 -19.48
CA ALA A 156 11.30 -13.57 -20.38
C ALA A 156 12.09 -12.36 -19.86
N LEU A 157 11.96 -12.02 -18.58
CA LEU A 157 12.71 -10.92 -17.96
C LEU A 157 14.22 -11.18 -17.93
N LYS A 158 14.64 -12.44 -17.68
CA LYS A 158 16.06 -12.83 -17.75
C LYS A 158 16.61 -12.76 -19.19
N GLU A 159 15.79 -13.11 -20.18
CA GLU A 159 16.15 -13.04 -21.60
C GLU A 159 16.32 -11.57 -22.03
N GLU A 160 15.39 -10.71 -21.65
CA GLU A 160 15.41 -9.27 -21.96
C GLU A 160 16.58 -8.56 -21.25
N ALA A 161 16.81 -8.89 -19.98
CA ALA A 161 17.93 -8.33 -19.21
C ALA A 161 19.29 -9.00 -19.50
N ARG A 162 19.35 -9.98 -20.42
CA ARG A 162 20.60 -10.70 -20.73
C ARG A 162 21.71 -9.75 -21.19
N ASP A 163 21.35 -8.70 -21.93
CA ASP A 163 22.31 -7.72 -22.44
C ASP A 163 22.85 -6.77 -21.35
N LEU A 164 22.06 -6.54 -20.30
CA LEU A 164 22.41 -5.71 -19.15
C LEU A 164 23.32 -6.45 -18.15
N CYS A 165 23.15 -7.77 -18.05
CA CYS A 165 23.90 -8.63 -17.13
C CYS A 165 25.18 -9.22 -17.77
N LYS A 166 25.93 -8.42 -18.55
CA LYS A 166 27.25 -8.83 -19.06
C LYS A 166 28.27 -8.84 -17.93
N SER A 167 29.11 -9.88 -17.88
CA SER A 167 30.23 -9.94 -16.93
C SER A 167 31.30 -8.92 -17.28
N ASP A 168 31.84 -8.27 -16.25
CA ASP A 168 33.15 -7.64 -15.98
C ASP A 168 33.95 -6.91 -17.09
N GLN A 169 33.51 -6.90 -18.34
CA GLN A 169 34.23 -6.39 -19.51
C GLN A 169 33.58 -5.15 -20.14
N THR A 170 32.59 -4.54 -19.49
CA THR A 170 32.00 -3.29 -19.99
C THR A 170 33.06 -2.19 -19.89
N ALA A 171 33.43 -1.55 -20.99
CA ALA A 171 34.22 -0.31 -20.93
C ALA A 171 33.48 0.75 -20.09
N LEU A 172 34.20 1.71 -19.53
CA LEU A 172 33.56 2.84 -18.87
C LEU A 172 32.67 3.56 -19.90
N SER A 173 31.39 3.74 -19.59
CA SER A 173 30.51 4.56 -20.42
C SER A 173 31.08 5.98 -20.54
N PRO A 174 30.88 6.68 -21.66
CA PRO A 174 31.30 8.07 -21.79
C PRO A 174 30.80 8.89 -20.60
N LEU A 175 31.70 9.67 -19.98
CA LEU A 175 31.31 10.54 -18.89
C LEU A 175 30.26 11.52 -19.40
N LEU A 176 29.08 11.49 -18.78
CA LEU A 176 28.04 12.48 -19.04
C LEU A 176 28.51 13.83 -18.53
N ALA A 177 28.23 14.90 -19.26
CA ALA A 177 28.50 16.26 -18.81
C ALA A 177 27.75 16.50 -17.50
N ILE A 178 28.49 16.61 -16.40
CA ILE A 178 27.94 16.94 -15.09
C ILE A 178 27.73 18.46 -15.10
N ASN A 179 26.47 18.90 -15.05
CA ASN A 179 26.12 20.33 -15.03
C ASN A 179 26.21 20.94 -13.62
N ASP A 180 26.54 20.15 -12.61
CA ASP A 180 26.55 20.56 -11.21
C ASP A 180 27.97 20.53 -10.63
N THR A 181 28.39 21.64 -10.05
CA THR A 181 29.69 21.75 -9.36
C THR A 181 29.48 21.41 -7.88
N ILE A 182 30.22 20.43 -7.35
CA ILE A 182 30.24 20.16 -5.91
C ILE A 182 31.18 21.20 -5.25
N PRO A 183 30.67 22.14 -4.43
CA PRO A 183 31.53 23.11 -3.76
C PRO A 183 32.38 22.39 -2.71
N LEU A 184 33.70 22.49 -2.82
CA LEU A 184 34.62 22.01 -1.79
C LEU A 184 34.57 22.95 -0.59
N ILE A 185 34.52 22.39 0.62
CA ILE A 185 34.54 23.17 1.87
C ILE A 185 35.91 23.84 2.08
N ASP A 186 36.98 23.20 1.60
CA ASP A 186 38.35 23.70 1.65
C ASP A 186 39.13 23.12 0.46
N GLU A 187 39.49 23.98 -0.49
CA GLU A 187 40.20 23.61 -1.72
C GLU A 187 41.68 23.25 -1.47
N ASN A 188 42.25 23.71 -0.34
CA ASN A 188 43.66 23.47 0.00
C ASN A 188 43.86 22.26 0.91
N LYS A 189 42.79 21.51 1.21
CA LYS A 189 42.85 20.39 2.15
C LYS A 189 43.59 19.20 1.55
N THR A 190 44.83 18.97 1.99
CA THR A 190 45.57 17.75 1.68
C THR A 190 45.03 16.58 2.51
N ILE A 191 44.45 15.56 1.87
CA ILE A 191 43.98 14.34 2.54
C ILE A 191 45.15 13.34 2.60
N PRO A 192 45.61 12.93 3.79
CA PRO A 192 46.67 11.94 3.91
C PRO A 192 46.18 10.58 3.38
N LEU A 193 46.86 10.05 2.37
CA LEU A 193 46.54 8.73 1.81
C LEU A 193 46.87 7.65 2.85
N ARG A 194 45.85 6.91 3.29
CA ARG A 194 46.07 5.70 4.09
C ARG A 194 46.15 4.50 3.16
N PRO A 195 47.25 3.72 3.16
CA PRO A 195 47.32 2.51 2.36
C PRO A 195 46.27 1.53 2.86
N SER A 196 45.43 1.06 1.94
CA SER A 196 44.45 0.01 2.24
C SER A 196 45.18 -1.31 2.49
N LYS A 197 44.77 -2.03 3.53
CA LYS A 197 45.27 -3.38 3.82
C LYS A 197 44.31 -4.40 3.22
N CYS A 198 44.74 -5.15 2.22
CA CYS A 198 43.97 -6.25 1.66
C CYS A 198 44.23 -7.54 2.47
N PRO A 199 43.19 -8.20 3.03
CA PRO A 199 43.32 -9.51 3.68
C PRO A 199 43.96 -10.54 2.76
N ALA A 200 44.77 -11.45 3.30
CA ALA A 200 45.53 -12.42 2.51
C ALA A 200 44.64 -13.30 1.60
N THR A 201 43.43 -13.64 2.05
CA THR A 201 42.44 -14.43 1.32
C THR A 201 41.87 -13.73 0.08
N LEU A 202 41.93 -12.40 0.03
CA LEU A 202 41.35 -11.60 -1.05
C LEU A 202 42.41 -10.98 -1.98
N LYS A 203 43.70 -11.30 -1.79
CA LYS A 203 44.78 -10.76 -2.63
C LYS A 203 44.63 -11.19 -4.08
N THR A 204 44.40 -12.47 -4.34
CA THR A 204 44.24 -13.02 -5.70
C THR A 204 43.06 -12.37 -6.44
N PRO A 205 41.81 -12.37 -5.91
CA PRO A 205 40.69 -11.73 -6.60
C PRO A 205 40.85 -10.21 -6.71
N PHE A 206 41.56 -9.56 -5.77
CA PHE A 206 41.88 -8.15 -5.87
C PHE A 206 42.80 -7.86 -7.06
N HIS A 207 43.88 -8.62 -7.22
CA HIS A 207 44.82 -8.43 -8.34
C HIS A 207 44.15 -8.69 -9.70
N GLU A 208 43.34 -9.74 -9.80
CA GLU A 208 42.57 -10.05 -11.01
C GLU A 208 41.61 -8.90 -11.39
N LYS A 209 40.87 -8.38 -10.41
CA LYS A 209 39.94 -7.26 -10.62
C LYS A 209 40.66 -5.95 -10.95
N ALA A 210 41.76 -5.66 -10.26
CA ALA A 210 42.57 -4.48 -10.53
C ALA A 210 43.15 -4.51 -11.94
N ALA A 211 43.67 -5.65 -12.39
CA ALA A 211 44.15 -5.82 -13.76
C ALA A 211 43.04 -5.61 -14.79
N ALA A 212 41.84 -6.16 -14.56
CA ALA A 212 40.69 -5.96 -15.44
C ALA A 212 40.23 -4.48 -15.53
N TYR A 213 40.34 -3.74 -14.42
CA TYR A 213 39.94 -2.33 -14.36
C TYR A 213 40.95 -1.43 -15.07
N LEU A 214 42.24 -1.75 -14.96
CA LEU A 214 43.30 -1.09 -15.73
C LEU A 214 43.19 -1.41 -17.22
N SER A 215 42.93 -2.66 -17.60
CA SER A 215 42.81 -3.04 -19.02
C SER A 215 41.56 -2.48 -19.71
N SER A 216 40.50 -2.23 -18.95
CA SER A 216 39.23 -1.66 -19.47
C SER A 216 39.21 -0.12 -19.47
N GLY A 217 40.29 0.54 -19.03
CA GLY A 217 40.36 2.00 -18.92
C GLY A 217 39.44 2.59 -17.85
N ARG A 218 38.92 1.76 -16.94
CA ARG A 218 38.10 2.22 -15.80
C ARG A 218 38.97 2.88 -14.74
N TRP A 219 40.20 2.40 -14.56
CA TRP A 219 41.21 2.98 -13.68
C TRP A 219 42.44 3.39 -14.49
N GLU A 220 43.05 4.50 -14.09
CA GLU A 220 44.36 4.93 -14.56
C GLU A 220 45.32 4.98 -13.36
N MET A 221 46.55 4.52 -13.56
CA MET A 221 47.58 4.62 -12.53
C MET A 221 48.19 6.01 -12.59
N GLU A 222 47.86 6.84 -11.61
CA GLU A 222 48.52 8.12 -11.43
C GLU A 222 49.82 7.90 -10.63
N ASN A 223 50.96 8.04 -11.31
CA ASN A 223 52.26 8.02 -10.66
C ASN A 223 52.45 9.36 -9.96
N LEU A 224 52.27 9.38 -8.64
CA LEU A 224 52.64 10.51 -7.79
C LEU A 224 54.14 10.79 -8.00
N SER A 225 54.44 11.97 -8.55
CA SER A 225 55.81 12.49 -8.69
C SER A 225 56.29 13.15 -7.41
#